data_AF-A0A1G4JQ64-F1
#
_entry.id   AF-A0A1G4JQ64-F1
#
_cell.length_a   1.000
_cell.length_b   1.000
_cell.length_c   1.000
_cell.angle_alpha   90.00
_cell.angle_beta   90.00
_cell.angle_gamma   90.00
#
_symmetry.space_group_name_H-M   'P 1'
#
loop_
_entity.id
_entity.type
_entity.pdbx_description
1 polymer ?
#
loop_
_entity_poly.entity_id
_entity_poly.type
_entity_poly.pdbx_seq_one_letter_code
_entity_poly.pdbx_strand_id
1 'polypeptide(L)'
;MHFANVARKTAGAGGLLRTFRPSTCQTRSMAVFSTVTDSLVSLHEMSSLPWLFLVPATTFGLRMIFTLPPSIWQRKRIIKQQELRKVVQATPPVVKLRLAAATQRQQAKLQTSSLGAQKPALTPEQITLLALKETRNRQKKLFAENNVPLWKNAILPLIQVPLWVSVSMGLRKLTEHRLIDTNLTPASSAFSGGHVDDLISQMATIDLSLPLDSLPMLAPLALGLLALMNVENNSRMMTTTATGAMGIKVAPSPNSMISQSTQSILNISRLSCIFFMGVATQAPLLLSAYWTSSQLFSLVQNAILDWLWPYQK
;
A
#
# COMPACT_ATOMS: atom_id res chain seq x y z
N MET A 1 -9.91 -72.52 39.59
CA MET A 1 -9.05 -72.80 40.75
C MET A 1 -7.62 -72.39 40.41
N HIS A 2 -7.03 -71.54 41.27
CA HIS A 2 -5.61 -71.15 41.44
C HIS A 2 -4.81 -70.62 40.23
N PHE A 3 -4.44 -69.32 40.18
CA PHE A 3 -3.31 -68.65 40.89
C PHE A 3 -1.98 -69.40 40.72
N ALA A 4 -1.11 -68.97 39.80
CA ALA A 4 -0.13 -67.87 39.91
C ALA A 4 1.24 -68.35 40.39
N ASN A 5 2.28 -68.05 39.61
CA ASN A 5 3.59 -67.76 40.19
C ASN A 5 4.38 -66.77 39.33
N VAL A 6 5.04 -65.86 40.03
CA VAL A 6 5.58 -64.58 39.57
C VAL A 6 7.10 -64.54 39.77
N ALA A 7 7.78 -63.80 38.89
CA ALA A 7 9.05 -63.07 39.06
C ALA A 7 10.43 -63.76 38.90
N ARG A 8 11.20 -63.30 37.88
CA ARG A 8 12.37 -62.38 37.97
C ARG A 8 12.94 -62.12 36.56
N LYS A 9 12.91 -60.91 36.00
CA LYS A 9 13.83 -59.74 36.13
C LYS A 9 15.21 -59.93 35.45
N THR A 10 15.43 -59.26 34.32
CA THR A 10 16.69 -58.58 33.95
C THR A 10 16.39 -57.45 32.95
N ALA A 11 17.05 -56.32 33.16
CA ALA A 11 16.90 -55.07 32.44
C ALA A 11 17.82 -55.03 31.21
N GLY A 12 17.37 -54.37 30.14
CA GLY A 12 18.17 -54.08 28.95
C GLY A 12 17.55 -52.95 28.14
N ALA A 13 18.16 -51.76 28.24
CA ALA A 13 18.05 -50.57 27.40
C ALA A 13 17.04 -50.60 26.23
N GLY A 14 15.86 -50.01 26.44
CA GLY A 14 14.92 -49.65 25.39
C GLY A 14 14.77 -48.14 25.31
N GLY A 15 15.23 -47.54 24.21
CA GLY A 15 15.27 -46.10 24.00
C GLY A 15 13.90 -45.41 24.13
N LEU A 16 13.96 -44.20 24.67
CA LEU A 16 12.88 -43.20 24.68
C LEU A 16 12.46 -42.85 23.24
N LEU A 17 11.57 -43.63 22.63
CA LEU A 17 10.79 -43.19 21.48
C LEU A 17 9.62 -42.36 21.99
N ARG A 18 9.91 -41.08 22.25
CA ARG A 18 8.91 -40.03 22.47
C ARG A 18 8.19 -39.82 21.13
N THR A 19 7.07 -40.49 20.93
CA THR A 19 6.20 -40.26 19.78
C THR A 19 5.65 -38.84 19.86
N PHE A 20 6.29 -37.93 19.11
CA PHE A 20 5.70 -36.63 18.82
C PHE A 20 4.45 -36.87 17.98
N ARG A 21 3.27 -36.79 18.60
CA ARG A 21 2.02 -36.56 17.86
C ARG A 21 2.17 -35.20 17.18
N PRO A 22 2.09 -35.10 15.84
CA PRO A 22 1.92 -33.81 15.21
C PRO A 22 0.56 -33.29 15.66
N SER A 23 0.56 -32.22 16.46
CA SER A 23 -0.64 -31.44 16.69
C SER A 23 -1.13 -30.96 15.32
N THR A 24 -2.23 -31.51 14.83
CA THR A 24 -2.96 -30.96 13.69
C THR A 24 -3.37 -29.55 14.09
N CYS A 25 -2.61 -28.57 13.61
CA CYS A 25 -2.95 -27.17 13.73
C CYS A 25 -4.21 -26.97 12.90
N GLN A 26 -5.38 -27.02 13.55
CA GLN A 26 -6.65 -26.68 12.92
C GLN A 26 -6.55 -25.21 12.50
N THR A 27 -6.33 -24.99 11.20
CA THR A 27 -6.43 -23.69 10.57
C THR A 27 -7.85 -23.19 10.82
N ARG A 28 -8.02 -22.23 11.73
CA ARG A 28 -9.28 -21.50 11.89
C ARG A 28 -9.51 -20.73 10.58
N SER A 29 -10.23 -21.36 9.65
CA SER A 29 -10.77 -20.70 8.47
C SER A 29 -11.66 -19.55 8.97
N MET A 30 -11.12 -18.33 8.96
CA MET A 30 -11.91 -17.16 9.29
C MET A 30 -13.10 -17.11 8.34
N ALA A 31 -14.32 -17.15 8.87
CA ALA A 31 -15.56 -17.28 8.10
C ALA A 31 -15.67 -16.26 6.94
N VAL A 32 -15.05 -15.08 7.13
CA VAL A 32 -14.96 -14.01 6.12
C VAL A 32 -14.29 -14.48 4.82
N PHE A 33 -13.21 -15.26 4.89
CA PHE A 33 -12.48 -15.68 3.70
C PHE A 33 -13.21 -16.79 2.94
N SER A 34 -13.93 -17.67 3.64
CA SER A 34 -14.86 -18.61 3.00
C SER A 34 -15.94 -17.87 2.23
N THR A 35 -16.59 -16.87 2.84
CA THR A 35 -17.65 -16.11 2.17
C THR A 35 -17.17 -15.43 0.88
N VAL A 36 -15.95 -14.87 0.87
CA VAL A 36 -15.37 -14.29 -0.36
C VAL A 36 -15.18 -15.36 -1.43
N THR A 37 -14.68 -16.53 -1.05
CA THR A 37 -14.48 -17.67 -1.96
C THR A 37 -15.80 -18.13 -2.56
N ASP A 38 -16.80 -18.38 -1.71
CA ASP A 38 -18.12 -18.86 -2.10
C ASP A 38 -18.83 -17.85 -3.01
N SER A 39 -18.66 -16.54 -2.75
CA SER A 39 -19.20 -15.47 -3.60
C SER A 39 -18.56 -15.46 -4.99
N LEU A 40 -17.24 -15.66 -5.08
CA LEU A 40 -16.53 -15.73 -6.36
C LEU A 40 -16.92 -16.97 -7.17
N VAL A 41 -17.09 -18.11 -6.51
CA VAL A 41 -17.60 -19.35 -7.15
C VAL A 41 -19.02 -19.14 -7.66
N SER A 42 -19.91 -18.56 -6.84
CA SER A 42 -21.28 -18.25 -7.27
C SER A 42 -21.32 -17.30 -8.48
N LEU A 43 -20.44 -16.29 -8.50
CA LEU A 43 -20.31 -15.38 -9.64
C LEU A 43 -19.77 -16.08 -10.88
N HIS A 44 -18.82 -17.00 -10.72
CA HIS A 44 -18.29 -17.81 -11.82
C HIS A 44 -19.38 -18.70 -12.43
N GLU A 45 -20.17 -19.39 -11.60
CA GLU A 45 -21.28 -20.23 -12.04
C GLU A 45 -22.38 -19.43 -12.73
N MET A 46 -22.73 -18.25 -12.21
CA MET A 46 -23.76 -17.39 -12.78
C MET A 46 -23.32 -16.73 -14.10
N SER A 47 -22.06 -16.31 -14.19
CA SER A 47 -21.55 -15.58 -15.37
C SER A 47 -20.99 -16.49 -16.45
N SER A 48 -20.64 -17.75 -16.12
CA SER A 48 -19.88 -18.67 -16.97
C SER A 48 -18.58 -18.09 -17.52
N LEU A 49 -18.09 -16.98 -16.95
CA LEU A 49 -16.88 -16.32 -17.40
C LEU A 49 -15.66 -17.08 -16.88
N PRO A 50 -14.61 -17.23 -17.71
CA PRO A 50 -13.38 -17.81 -17.24
C PRO A 50 -12.78 -17.01 -16.08
N TRP A 51 -12.19 -17.69 -15.10
CA TRP A 51 -11.52 -17.15 -13.91
C TRP A 51 -10.54 -16.02 -14.25
N LEU A 52 -9.82 -16.15 -15.37
CA LEU A 52 -8.84 -15.15 -15.81
C LEU A 52 -9.48 -13.82 -16.22
N PHE A 53 -10.76 -13.82 -16.63
CA PHE A 53 -11.53 -12.61 -16.91
C PHE A 53 -12.39 -12.18 -15.72
N LEU A 54 -12.99 -13.15 -15.03
CA LEU A 54 -13.84 -12.91 -13.88
C LEU A 54 -13.08 -12.21 -12.75
N VAL A 55 -11.85 -12.65 -12.43
CA VAL A 55 -11.06 -12.05 -11.35
C VAL A 55 -10.72 -10.59 -11.65
N PRO A 56 -10.16 -10.21 -12.82
CA PRO A 56 -10.01 -8.80 -13.16
C PRO A 56 -11.33 -8.02 -13.17
N ALA A 57 -12.41 -8.57 -13.73
CA ALA A 57 -13.71 -7.88 -13.79
C ALA A 57 -14.27 -7.57 -12.39
N THR A 58 -14.30 -8.58 -11.51
CA THR A 58 -14.72 -8.42 -10.10
C THR A 58 -13.80 -7.46 -9.35
N THR A 59 -12.49 -7.48 -9.64
CA THR A 59 -11.51 -6.55 -9.06
C THR A 59 -11.80 -5.10 -9.43
N PHE A 60 -12.11 -4.83 -10.70
CA PHE A 60 -12.51 -3.51 -11.16
C PHE A 60 -13.84 -3.11 -10.52
N GLY A 61 -14.85 -3.99 -10.51
CA GLY A 61 -16.15 -3.73 -9.88
C GLY A 61 -16.03 -3.36 -8.40
N LEU A 62 -15.32 -4.16 -7.61
CA LEU A 62 -15.08 -3.89 -6.19
C LEU A 62 -14.36 -2.57 -5.98
N ARG A 63 -13.34 -2.26 -6.80
CA ARG A 63 -12.63 -0.99 -6.68
C ARG A 63 -13.48 0.21 -7.07
N MET A 64 -14.32 0.09 -8.11
CA MET A 64 -15.25 1.14 -8.52
C MET A 64 -16.26 1.47 -7.42
N ILE A 65 -16.74 0.46 -6.69
CA ILE A 65 -17.73 0.65 -5.63
C ILE A 65 -17.07 1.15 -4.33
N PHE A 66 -16.00 0.49 -3.88
CA PHE A 66 -15.46 0.71 -2.53
C PHE A 66 -14.28 1.68 -2.47
N THR A 67 -13.49 1.79 -3.53
CA THR A 67 -12.22 2.56 -3.48
C THR A 67 -12.28 3.84 -4.29
N LEU A 68 -13.00 3.87 -5.40
CA LEU A 68 -13.10 5.04 -6.25
C LEU A 68 -13.78 6.23 -5.55
N PRO A 69 -14.95 6.10 -4.89
CA PRO A 69 -15.58 7.26 -4.25
C PRO A 69 -14.71 7.87 -3.14
N PRO A 70 -14.10 7.07 -2.23
CA PRO A 70 -13.13 7.60 -1.27
C PRO A 70 -11.92 8.25 -1.93
N SER A 71 -11.43 7.70 -3.06
CA SER A 71 -10.27 8.26 -3.78
C SER A 71 -10.56 9.65 -4.36
N ILE A 72 -11.75 9.86 -4.96
CA ILE A 72 -12.19 11.16 -5.48
C ILE A 72 -12.30 12.16 -4.33
N TRP A 73 -12.91 11.75 -3.21
CA TRP A 73 -13.05 12.59 -2.04
C TRP A 73 -11.69 12.98 -1.44
N GLN A 74 -10.77 12.03 -1.31
CA GLN A 74 -9.41 12.29 -0.86
C GLN A 74 -8.68 13.23 -1.82
N ARG A 75 -8.81 13.04 -3.13
CA ARG A 75 -8.18 13.89 -4.15
C ARG A 75 -8.60 15.34 -4.02
N LYS A 76 -9.91 15.61 -4.01
CA LYS A 76 -10.47 16.96 -3.80
C LYS A 76 -10.00 17.58 -2.49
N ARG A 77 -9.92 16.77 -1.42
CA ARG A 77 -9.42 17.22 -0.12
C ARG A 77 -7.95 17.61 -0.17
N ILE A 78 -7.08 16.83 -0.83
CA ILE A 78 -5.65 17.14 -0.96
C ILE A 78 -5.45 18.44 -1.73
N ILE A 79 -6.22 18.70 -2.79
CA ILE A 79 -6.15 19.95 -3.55
C ILE A 79 -6.50 21.14 -2.66
N LYS A 80 -7.60 21.06 -1.91
CA LYS A 80 -7.96 22.11 -0.93
C LYS A 80 -6.86 22.30 0.13
N GLN A 81 -6.20 21.22 0.57
CA GLN A 81 -5.04 21.33 1.47
C GLN A 81 -3.87 22.06 0.82
N GLN A 82 -3.59 21.83 -0.47
CA GLN A 82 -2.53 22.50 -1.20
C GLN A 82 -2.82 23.99 -1.37
N GLU A 83 -4.06 24.36 -1.70
CA GLU A 83 -4.50 25.77 -1.79
C GLU A 83 -4.34 26.50 -0.46
N LEU A 84 -4.80 25.90 0.65
CA LEU A 84 -4.65 26.47 1.98
C LEU A 84 -3.17 26.55 2.42
N ARG A 85 -2.33 25.59 2.01
CA ARG A 85 -0.89 25.65 2.27
C ARG A 85 -0.26 26.85 1.61
N LYS A 86 -0.63 27.18 0.36
CA LYS A 86 -0.11 28.36 -0.37
C LYS A 86 -0.30 29.65 0.42
N VAL A 87 -1.42 29.81 1.14
CA VAL A 87 -1.67 30.99 2.00
C VAL A 87 -0.65 31.08 3.16
N VAL A 88 -0.25 29.95 3.72
CA VAL A 88 0.68 29.91 4.87
C VAL A 88 2.14 30.06 4.43
N GLN A 89 2.45 29.85 3.14
CA GLN A 89 3.82 29.88 2.61
C GLN A 89 4.54 31.21 2.81
N ALA A 90 3.83 32.33 2.90
CA ALA A 90 4.43 33.65 3.16
C ALA A 90 4.88 33.83 4.63
N THR A 91 4.46 32.94 5.54
CA THR A 91 4.69 33.11 6.99
C THR A 91 6.13 32.84 7.45
N PRO A 92 6.80 31.75 7.02
CA PRO A 92 8.17 31.44 7.45
C PRO A 92 9.20 32.56 7.27
N PRO A 93 9.32 33.24 6.10
CA PRO A 93 10.32 34.30 5.93
C PRO A 93 10.02 35.52 6.82
N VAL A 94 8.74 35.88 6.98
CA VAL A 94 8.33 36.99 7.85
C VAL A 94 8.63 36.68 9.32
N VAL A 95 8.33 35.47 9.79
CA VAL A 95 8.59 35.08 11.18
C VAL A 95 10.09 35.01 11.47
N LYS A 96 10.90 34.47 10.54
CA LYS A 96 12.37 34.46 10.67
C LYS A 96 12.94 35.87 10.79
N LEU A 97 12.50 36.79 9.93
CA LEU A 97 12.97 38.19 9.94
C LEU A 97 12.55 38.88 11.25
N ARG A 98 11.29 38.70 11.69
CA ARG A 98 10.80 39.26 12.95
C ARG A 98 11.56 38.73 14.16
N LEU A 99 11.86 37.44 14.21
CA LEU A 99 12.63 36.82 15.28
C LEU A 99 14.09 37.31 15.27
N ALA A 100 14.75 37.38 14.10
CA ALA A 100 16.10 37.89 13.98
C ALA A 100 16.21 39.36 14.44
N ALA A 101 15.26 40.21 14.01
CA ALA A 101 15.20 41.61 14.44
C ALA A 101 14.93 41.75 15.95
N ALA A 102 14.09 40.89 16.53
CA ALA A 102 13.85 40.85 17.97
C ALA A 102 15.11 40.45 18.75
N THR A 103 15.85 39.44 18.28
CA THR A 103 17.12 39.01 18.89
C THR A 103 18.17 40.12 18.84
N GLN A 104 18.32 40.82 17.72
CA GLN A 104 19.24 41.96 17.60
C GLN A 104 18.90 43.10 18.56
N ARG A 105 17.61 43.46 18.68
CA ARG A 105 17.15 44.48 19.64
C ARG A 105 17.42 44.08 21.09
N GLN A 106 17.30 42.79 21.39
CA GLN A 106 17.52 42.28 22.74
C GLN A 106 19.02 42.24 23.09
N GLN A 107 19.89 41.93 22.12
CA GLN A 107 21.34 42.06 22.26
C GLN A 107 21.78 43.52 22.47
N ALA A 108 21.21 44.47 21.72
CA ALA A 108 21.50 45.90 21.89
C ALA A 108 21.09 46.43 23.28
N LYS A 109 19.97 45.94 23.84
CA LYS A 109 19.54 46.27 25.20
C LYS A 109 20.42 45.62 26.27
N LEU A 110 20.88 44.38 26.06
CA LEU A 110 21.79 43.70 27.00
C LEU A 110 23.18 44.35 27.08
N GLN A 111 23.62 45.07 26.04
CA GLN A 111 24.83 45.89 26.09
C GLN A 111 24.66 47.16 26.94
N THR A 112 23.43 47.60 27.20
CA THR A 112 23.12 48.82 27.97
C THR A 112 22.64 48.56 29.40
N SER A 113 22.16 47.35 29.73
CA SER A 113 21.72 46.98 31.09
C SER A 113 22.61 45.89 31.70
N SER A 114 23.48 46.27 32.63
CA SER A 114 24.46 45.39 33.30
C SER A 114 23.91 44.53 34.46
N LEU A 115 22.61 44.56 34.75
CA LEU A 115 22.04 43.91 35.94
C LEU A 115 20.67 43.28 35.63
N GLY A 116 20.63 41.94 35.51
CA GLY A 116 19.39 41.16 35.60
C GLY A 116 19.22 40.00 34.60
N ALA A 117 19.22 38.77 35.15
CA ALA A 117 18.74 37.49 34.58
C ALA A 117 18.74 37.34 33.04
N GLN A 118 19.85 36.78 32.54
CA GLN A 118 20.12 36.54 31.13
C GLN A 118 19.18 35.48 30.53
N LYS A 119 18.34 35.88 29.57
CA LYS A 119 17.89 34.94 28.53
C LYS A 119 18.97 34.93 27.44
N PRO A 120 19.62 33.79 27.14
CA PRO A 120 20.64 33.72 26.11
C PRO A 120 20.06 34.16 24.76
N ALA A 121 20.86 34.86 23.97
CA ALA A 121 20.47 35.23 22.61
C ALA A 121 20.14 33.96 21.81
N LEU A 122 18.99 33.98 21.12
CA LEU A 122 18.51 32.83 20.34
C LEU A 122 19.54 32.48 19.25
N THR A 123 19.93 31.21 19.18
CA THR A 123 20.79 30.73 18.09
C THR A 123 20.01 30.77 16.77
N PRO A 124 20.70 30.92 15.60
CA PRO A 124 20.03 30.89 14.30
C PRO A 124 19.20 29.61 14.10
N GLU A 125 19.67 28.48 14.62
CA GLU A 125 18.93 27.22 14.60
C GLU A 125 17.63 27.29 15.42
N GLN A 126 17.67 27.83 16.64
CA GLN A 126 16.48 28.03 17.47
C GLN A 126 15.47 28.97 16.80
N ILE A 127 15.94 30.03 16.13
CA ILE A 127 15.09 30.95 15.36
C ILE A 127 14.36 30.18 14.24
N THR A 128 15.06 29.31 13.51
CA THR A 128 14.42 28.51 12.47
C THR A 128 13.41 27.50 13.04
N LEU A 129 13.72 26.83 14.14
CA LEU A 129 12.82 25.87 14.78
C LEU A 129 11.54 26.55 15.31
N LEU A 130 11.68 27.72 15.94
CA LEU A 130 10.53 28.51 16.40
C LEU A 130 9.68 29.01 15.23
N ALA A 131 10.30 29.48 14.15
CA ALA A 131 9.58 29.88 12.94
C ALA A 131 8.81 28.70 12.30
N LEU A 132 9.41 27.51 12.29
CA LEU A 132 8.75 26.29 11.80
C LEU A 132 7.59 25.86 12.71
N LYS A 133 7.76 25.95 14.03
CA LYS A 133 6.70 25.62 15.01
C LYS A 133 5.51 26.56 14.85
N GLU A 134 5.76 27.87 14.73
CA GLU A 134 4.72 28.87 14.49
C GLU A 134 3.98 28.64 13.17
N THR A 135 4.72 28.32 12.10
CA THR A 135 4.14 28.00 10.79
C THR A 135 3.23 26.78 10.86
N ARG A 136 3.65 25.71 11.55
CA ARG A 136 2.85 24.49 11.74
C ARG A 136 1.59 24.76 12.57
N ASN A 137 1.69 25.56 13.63
CA ASN A 137 0.53 25.92 14.45
C ASN A 137 -0.50 26.71 13.65
N ARG A 138 -0.05 27.69 12.85
CA ARG A 138 -0.93 28.45 11.95
C ARG A 138 -1.56 27.56 10.88
N GLN A 139 -0.79 26.65 10.28
CA GLN A 139 -1.32 25.69 9.32
C GLN A 139 -2.41 24.82 9.96
N LYS A 140 -2.18 24.31 11.18
CA LYS A 140 -3.17 23.50 11.90
C LYS A 140 -4.45 24.30 12.19
N LYS A 141 -4.31 25.56 12.60
CA LYS A 141 -5.45 26.46 12.85
C LYS A 141 -6.25 26.72 11.56
N LEU A 142 -5.56 27.07 10.47
CA LEU A 142 -6.19 27.32 9.17
C LEU A 142 -6.94 26.06 8.66
N PHE A 143 -6.36 24.88 8.85
CA PHE A 143 -7.00 23.62 8.47
C PHE A 143 -8.21 23.28 9.35
N ALA A 144 -8.17 23.61 10.64
CA ALA A 144 -9.30 23.44 11.54
C ALA A 144 -10.46 24.37 11.14
N GLU A 145 -10.18 25.65 10.90
CA GLU A 145 -11.16 26.65 10.45
C GLU A 145 -11.82 26.26 9.12
N ASN A 146 -11.06 25.66 8.21
CA ASN A 146 -11.56 25.25 6.89
C ASN A 146 -12.13 23.81 6.84
N ASN A 147 -12.23 23.11 7.98
CA ASN A 147 -12.72 21.73 8.09
C ASN A 147 -11.93 20.69 7.27
N VAL A 148 -10.61 20.87 7.17
CA VAL A 148 -9.70 20.00 6.41
C VAL A 148 -8.64 19.33 7.29
N PRO A 149 -9.01 18.39 8.19
CA PRO A 149 -8.03 17.68 9.00
C PRO A 149 -7.22 16.67 8.16
N LEU A 150 -5.93 16.53 8.51
CA LEU A 150 -4.96 15.69 7.77
C LEU A 150 -5.19 14.18 7.93
N TRP A 151 -5.70 13.74 9.08
CA TRP A 151 -5.89 12.30 9.38
C TRP A 151 -6.89 11.64 8.42
N LYS A 152 -7.81 12.41 7.86
CA LYS A 152 -8.79 11.96 6.86
C LYS A 152 -8.14 11.46 5.56
N ASN A 153 -6.88 11.82 5.30
CA ASN A 153 -6.13 11.29 4.15
C ASN A 153 -5.74 9.81 4.33
N ALA A 154 -5.82 9.25 5.55
CA ALA A 154 -5.52 7.84 5.83
C ALA A 154 -6.72 6.90 5.61
N ILE A 155 -7.90 7.43 5.25
CA ILE A 155 -9.13 6.64 5.05
C ILE A 155 -9.00 5.68 3.87
N LEU A 156 -8.35 6.09 2.78
CA LEU A 156 -8.22 5.23 1.60
C LEU A 156 -7.37 3.98 1.88
N PRO A 157 -6.16 4.06 2.46
CA PRO A 157 -5.43 2.88 2.91
C PRO A 157 -6.22 2.00 3.88
N LEU A 158 -7.00 2.61 4.78
CA LEU A 158 -7.80 1.89 5.77
C LEU A 158 -8.89 1.01 5.13
N ILE A 159 -9.42 1.39 3.97
CA ILE A 159 -10.41 0.60 3.21
C ILE A 159 -9.69 -0.37 2.26
N GLN A 160 -8.63 0.09 1.60
CA GLN A 160 -7.93 -0.67 0.57
C GLN A 160 -7.20 -1.90 1.12
N VAL A 161 -6.49 -1.78 2.25
CA VAL A 161 -5.69 -2.88 2.79
C VAL A 161 -6.57 -4.06 3.22
N PRO A 162 -7.65 -3.88 4.02
CA PRO A 162 -8.54 -4.99 4.39
C PRO A 162 -9.21 -5.64 3.17
N LEU A 163 -9.69 -4.85 2.21
CA LEU A 163 -10.28 -5.38 0.98
C LEU A 163 -9.25 -6.22 0.21
N TRP A 164 -8.02 -5.71 0.08
CA TRP A 164 -6.97 -6.40 -0.65
C TRP A 164 -6.57 -7.72 0.01
N VAL A 165 -6.46 -7.75 1.34
CA VAL A 165 -6.15 -8.96 2.12
C VAL A 165 -7.29 -9.97 2.01
N SER A 166 -8.54 -9.55 2.20
CA SER A 166 -9.70 -10.45 2.16
C SER A 166 -9.85 -11.15 0.80
N VAL A 167 -9.70 -10.40 -0.29
CA VAL A 167 -9.73 -10.98 -1.65
C VAL A 167 -8.52 -11.89 -1.88
N SER A 168 -7.32 -11.49 -1.44
CA SER A 168 -6.11 -12.31 -1.59
C SER A 168 -6.23 -13.65 -0.85
N MET A 169 -6.78 -13.65 0.37
CA MET A 169 -6.98 -14.87 1.16
C MET A 169 -8.09 -15.74 0.58
N GLY A 170 -9.18 -15.15 0.09
CA GLY A 170 -10.24 -15.88 -0.60
C GLY A 170 -9.74 -16.56 -1.89
N LEU A 171 -9.00 -15.84 -2.74
CA LEU A 171 -8.39 -16.43 -3.93
C LEU A 171 -7.37 -17.51 -3.58
N ARG A 172 -6.55 -17.28 -2.53
CA ARG A 172 -5.58 -18.29 -2.09
C ARG A 172 -6.29 -19.59 -1.68
N LYS A 173 -7.40 -19.50 -0.96
CA LYS A 173 -8.24 -20.65 -0.57
C LYS A 173 -8.83 -21.35 -1.80
N LEU A 174 -9.30 -20.59 -2.78
CA LEU A 174 -9.79 -21.14 -4.06
C LEU A 174 -8.71 -21.95 -4.79
N THR A 175 -7.48 -21.45 -4.77
CA THR A 175 -6.31 -22.09 -5.41
C THR A 175 -5.64 -23.19 -4.57
N GLU A 176 -6.20 -23.58 -3.42
CA GLU A 176 -5.68 -24.75 -2.67
C GLU A 176 -5.89 -26.06 -3.43
N HIS A 177 -6.87 -26.08 -4.33
CA HIS A 177 -7.17 -27.20 -5.21
C HIS A 177 -6.81 -26.84 -6.65
N ARG A 178 -6.49 -27.86 -7.45
CA ARG A 178 -6.23 -27.71 -8.88
C ARG A 178 -7.38 -26.96 -9.55
N LEU A 179 -7.08 -25.80 -10.13
CA LEU A 179 -8.08 -24.90 -10.68
C LEU A 179 -7.82 -24.74 -12.18
N ILE A 180 -8.55 -25.53 -12.96
CA ILE A 180 -8.55 -25.45 -14.42
C ILE A 180 -9.92 -25.00 -14.87
N ASP A 181 -9.92 -24.11 -15.85
CA ASP A 181 -11.12 -23.46 -16.31
C ASP A 181 -11.78 -24.24 -17.45
N THR A 182 -12.85 -24.96 -17.13
CA THR A 182 -13.60 -25.75 -18.09
C THR A 182 -14.46 -24.87 -19.03
N ASN A 183 -14.67 -23.59 -18.71
CA ASN A 183 -15.47 -22.66 -19.52
C ASN A 183 -14.68 -22.10 -20.71
N LEU A 184 -13.36 -22.29 -20.75
CA LEU A 184 -12.50 -22.01 -21.91
C LEU A 184 -12.46 -23.17 -22.90
N THR A 185 -13.50 -24.00 -22.97
CA THR A 185 -13.56 -25.06 -23.99
C THR A 185 -13.72 -24.42 -25.37
N PRO A 186 -12.91 -24.83 -26.37
CA PRO A 186 -13.04 -24.30 -27.72
C PRO A 186 -14.44 -24.65 -28.22
N ALA A 187 -15.26 -23.63 -28.48
CA ALA A 187 -16.50 -23.80 -29.20
C ALA A 187 -16.17 -24.58 -30.48
N SER A 188 -16.76 -25.76 -30.61
CA SER A 188 -16.61 -26.70 -31.71
C SER A 188 -16.32 -26.02 -33.05
N SER A 189 -15.08 -26.15 -33.52
CA SER A 189 -14.72 -26.53 -34.89
C SER A 189 -15.48 -25.87 -36.06
N ALA A 190 -15.90 -24.62 -35.95
CA ALA A 190 -16.55 -23.89 -37.06
C ALA A 190 -15.67 -22.76 -37.63
N PHE A 191 -14.66 -22.30 -36.88
CA PHE A 191 -13.72 -21.25 -37.28
C PHE A 191 -12.24 -21.64 -37.04
N SER A 192 -11.95 -22.94 -36.90
CA SER A 192 -10.60 -23.44 -36.63
C SER A 192 -9.63 -23.08 -37.75
N GLY A 193 -8.77 -22.11 -37.47
CA GLY A 193 -7.64 -21.73 -38.34
C GLY A 193 -6.86 -20.50 -37.88
N GLY A 194 -7.34 -19.76 -36.88
CA GLY A 194 -6.66 -18.56 -36.39
C GLY A 194 -5.70 -18.83 -35.22
N HIS A 195 -4.60 -18.07 -35.14
CA HIS A 195 -3.68 -18.03 -33.98
C HIS A 195 -4.39 -17.76 -32.63
N VAL A 196 -5.59 -17.18 -32.68
CA VAL A 196 -6.45 -16.94 -31.51
C VAL A 196 -7.04 -18.22 -30.92
N ASP A 197 -7.39 -19.21 -31.73
CA ASP A 197 -7.95 -20.47 -31.22
C ASP A 197 -6.86 -21.31 -30.53
N ASP A 198 -5.65 -21.29 -31.08
CA ASP A 198 -4.47 -21.91 -30.46
C ASP A 198 -4.16 -21.23 -29.11
N LEU A 199 -4.18 -19.89 -29.05
CA LEU A 199 -4.00 -19.15 -27.80
C LEU A 199 -5.08 -19.49 -26.76
N ILE A 200 -6.36 -19.53 -27.15
CA ILE A 200 -7.47 -19.85 -26.24
C ILE A 200 -7.35 -21.29 -25.74
N SER A 201 -7.00 -22.25 -26.60
CA SER A 201 -6.81 -23.65 -26.21
C SER A 201 -5.62 -23.83 -25.26
N GLN A 202 -4.53 -23.09 -25.48
CA GLN A 202 -3.40 -23.04 -24.54
C GLN A 202 -3.84 -22.46 -23.20
N MET A 203 -4.59 -21.36 -23.19
CA MET A 203 -5.11 -20.74 -21.97
C MET A 203 -6.09 -21.62 -21.19
N ALA A 204 -6.87 -22.46 -21.88
CA ALA A 204 -7.82 -23.39 -21.28
C ALA A 204 -7.15 -24.52 -20.46
N THR A 205 -5.92 -24.88 -20.83
CA THR A 205 -5.17 -25.97 -20.18
C THR A 205 -4.30 -25.51 -19.02
N ILE A 206 -4.17 -24.21 -18.81
CA ILE A 206 -3.34 -23.64 -17.74
C ILE A 206 -3.99 -23.91 -16.39
N ASP A 207 -3.20 -24.42 -15.45
CA ASP A 207 -3.59 -24.52 -14.05
C ASP A 207 -3.38 -23.17 -13.36
N LEU A 208 -4.48 -22.54 -12.95
CA LEU A 208 -4.44 -21.21 -12.33
C LEU A 208 -4.04 -21.27 -10.84
N SER A 209 -3.98 -22.47 -10.25
CA SER A 209 -3.59 -22.70 -8.85
C SER A 209 -2.08 -22.67 -8.64
N LEU A 210 -1.30 -22.88 -9.70
CA LEU A 210 0.16 -22.92 -9.66
C LEU A 210 0.77 -21.63 -10.23
N PRO A 211 2.03 -21.33 -9.92
CA PRO A 211 2.81 -20.36 -10.69
C PRO A 211 2.88 -20.78 -12.16
N LEU A 212 3.06 -19.81 -13.06
CA LEU A 212 3.12 -20.11 -14.50
C LEU A 212 4.43 -20.83 -14.86
N ASP A 213 4.37 -22.13 -15.12
CA ASP A 213 5.56 -22.94 -15.39
C ASP A 213 6.28 -22.58 -16.70
N SER A 214 5.54 -22.20 -17.74
CA SER A 214 6.11 -21.86 -19.05
C SER A 214 6.91 -20.56 -19.03
N LEU A 215 6.47 -19.58 -18.24
CA LEU A 215 7.08 -18.26 -18.10
C LEU A 215 6.96 -17.76 -16.65
N PRO A 216 7.76 -18.31 -15.72
CA PRO A 216 7.61 -18.07 -14.28
C PRO A 216 7.85 -16.61 -13.88
N MET A 217 8.61 -15.86 -14.68
CA MET A 217 8.92 -14.45 -14.42
C MET A 217 7.92 -13.47 -15.06
N LEU A 218 7.01 -13.92 -15.93
CA LEU A 218 6.10 -13.01 -16.64
C LEU A 218 5.16 -12.28 -15.68
N ALA A 219 4.43 -13.03 -14.85
CA ALA A 219 3.48 -12.45 -13.90
C ALA A 219 4.16 -11.61 -12.80
N PRO A 220 5.27 -12.06 -12.16
CA PRO A 220 6.03 -11.24 -11.23
C PRO A 220 6.57 -9.95 -11.85
N LEU A 221 7.13 -10.01 -13.06
CA LEU A 221 7.69 -8.84 -13.73
C LEU A 221 6.60 -7.83 -14.08
N ALA A 222 5.49 -8.28 -14.68
CA ALA A 222 4.35 -7.43 -15.00
C ALA A 222 3.81 -6.73 -13.73
N LEU A 223 3.65 -7.49 -12.65
CA LEU A 223 3.20 -6.96 -11.36
C LEU A 223 4.19 -5.94 -10.79
N GLY A 224 5.48 -6.28 -10.78
CA GLY A 224 6.55 -5.44 -10.25
C GLY A 224 6.67 -4.12 -11.00
N LEU A 225 6.59 -4.15 -12.34
CA LEU A 225 6.61 -2.95 -13.18
C LEU A 225 5.42 -2.04 -12.90
N LEU A 226 4.20 -2.57 -12.85
CA LEU A 226 3.02 -1.77 -12.56
C LEU A 226 3.05 -1.19 -11.13
N ALA A 227 3.53 -1.98 -10.16
CA ALA A 227 3.70 -1.51 -8.79
C ALA A 227 4.73 -0.37 -8.70
N LEU A 228 5.87 -0.49 -9.40
CA LEU A 228 6.88 0.58 -9.47
C LEU A 228 6.34 1.84 -10.14
N MET A 229 5.58 1.70 -11.23
CA MET A 229 4.89 2.84 -11.86
C MET A 229 3.92 3.53 -10.90
N ASN A 230 3.16 2.76 -10.11
CA ASN A 230 2.27 3.32 -9.09
C ASN A 230 3.05 4.06 -8.00
N VAL A 231 4.17 3.50 -7.54
CA VAL A 231 5.04 4.16 -6.56
C VAL A 231 5.60 5.46 -7.11
N GLU A 232 6.05 5.48 -8.37
CA GLU A 232 6.60 6.68 -9.00
C GLU A 232 5.54 7.77 -9.23
N ASN A 233 4.31 7.39 -9.61
CA ASN A 233 3.20 8.34 -9.71
C ASN A 233 2.84 8.92 -8.33
N ASN A 234 2.76 8.10 -7.29
CA ASN A 234 2.52 8.57 -5.92
C ASN A 234 3.70 9.40 -5.36
N SER A 235 4.94 9.09 -5.79
CA SER A 235 6.14 9.86 -5.44
C SER A 235 6.05 11.31 -5.89
N ARG A 236 5.60 11.52 -7.13
CA ARG A 236 5.36 12.85 -7.70
C ARG A 236 4.33 13.63 -6.88
N MET A 237 3.28 12.96 -6.40
CA MET A 237 2.28 13.57 -5.49
C MET A 237 2.91 13.97 -4.15
N MET A 238 3.64 13.06 -3.50
CA MET A 238 4.21 13.31 -2.17
C MET A 238 5.26 14.43 -2.20
N THR A 239 6.11 14.43 -3.21
CA THR A 239 7.13 15.48 -3.41
C THR A 239 6.50 16.84 -3.65
N THR A 240 5.51 16.94 -4.54
CA THR A 240 4.75 18.20 -4.79
C THR A 240 4.07 18.72 -3.52
N THR A 241 3.51 17.82 -2.71
CA THR A 241 2.82 18.19 -1.46
C THR A 241 3.80 18.57 -0.34
N ALA A 242 5.00 17.99 -0.32
CA ALA A 242 6.05 18.26 0.66
C ALA A 242 6.83 19.54 0.36
N THR A 243 7.17 19.82 -0.90
CA THR A 243 7.85 21.06 -1.32
C THR A 243 6.95 22.29 -1.10
N GLY A 244 5.64 22.16 -1.35
CA GLY A 244 4.66 23.19 -1.02
C GLY A 244 4.45 23.44 0.49
N ALA A 245 4.89 22.54 1.37
CA ALA A 245 4.76 22.71 2.82
C ALA A 245 5.76 23.72 3.41
N MET A 246 6.85 24.01 2.70
CA MET A 246 7.93 24.83 3.23
C MET A 246 7.82 26.31 2.86
N GLY A 247 7.02 26.68 1.84
CA GLY A 247 6.76 28.08 1.48
C GLY A 247 7.98 28.93 1.17
N ILE A 248 9.14 28.30 1.04
CA ILE A 248 10.39 28.96 0.73
C ILE A 248 10.95 28.22 -0.47
N LYS A 249 11.21 28.96 -1.57
CA LYS A 249 12.25 28.60 -2.54
C LYS A 249 13.62 28.66 -1.84
N VAL A 250 13.82 27.93 -0.74
CA VAL A 250 15.18 27.57 -0.34
C VAL A 250 15.47 26.40 -1.26
N ALA A 251 16.59 26.48 -1.99
CA ALA A 251 17.13 25.35 -2.75
C ALA A 251 16.86 24.06 -1.96
N PRO A 252 16.28 23.00 -2.56
CA PRO A 252 15.90 21.79 -1.83
C PRO A 252 17.11 21.36 -1.01
N SER A 253 17.09 21.65 0.30
CA SER A 253 18.26 21.34 1.10
C SER A 253 18.22 19.82 1.24
N PRO A 254 19.23 19.10 0.73
CA PRO A 254 19.25 17.65 0.82
C PRO A 254 19.19 17.16 2.28
N ASN A 255 19.40 18.08 3.22
CA ASN A 255 19.42 17.87 4.67
C ASN A 255 18.13 18.24 5.42
N SER A 256 17.03 18.61 4.75
CA SER A 256 15.75 18.81 5.45
C SER A 256 15.15 17.47 5.87
N MET A 257 14.87 17.27 7.18
CA MET A 257 14.31 16.03 7.73
C MET A 257 13.04 15.55 7.01
N ILE A 258 12.21 16.47 6.50
CA ILE A 258 10.98 16.14 5.75
C ILE A 258 11.31 15.61 4.36
N SER A 259 12.29 16.21 3.69
CA SER A 259 12.78 15.74 2.39
C SER A 259 13.42 14.37 2.53
N GLN A 260 14.29 14.19 3.54
CA GLN A 260 14.92 12.91 3.84
C GLN A 260 13.87 11.83 4.18
N SER A 261 12.90 12.12 5.04
CA SER A 261 11.83 11.17 5.36
C SER A 261 11.00 10.79 4.13
N THR A 262 10.68 11.75 3.26
CA THR A 262 9.97 11.48 2.00
C THR A 262 10.81 10.58 1.10
N GLN A 263 12.11 10.88 0.92
CA GLN A 263 13.01 10.04 0.12
C GLN A 263 13.20 8.64 0.72
N SER A 264 13.28 8.50 2.04
CA SER A 264 13.35 7.20 2.70
C SER A 264 12.08 6.39 2.46
N ILE A 265 10.89 7.01 2.57
CA ILE A 265 9.61 6.34 2.26
C ILE A 265 9.59 5.85 0.81
N LEU A 266 10.12 6.64 -0.14
CA LEU A 266 10.20 6.26 -1.55
C LEU A 266 11.18 5.12 -1.83
N ASN A 267 12.33 5.12 -1.17
CA ASN A 267 13.29 4.02 -1.32
C ASN A 267 12.75 2.74 -0.70
N ILE A 268 12.07 2.83 0.46
CA ILE A 268 11.40 1.70 1.09
C ILE A 268 10.26 1.18 0.21
N SER A 269 9.45 2.05 -0.40
CA SER A 269 8.36 1.60 -1.29
C SER A 269 8.89 0.93 -2.56
N ARG A 270 9.97 1.44 -3.17
CA ARG A 270 10.65 0.79 -4.31
C ARG A 270 11.20 -0.59 -3.93
N LEU A 271 11.87 -0.70 -2.77
CA LEU A 271 12.35 -1.98 -2.25
C LEU A 271 11.18 -2.94 -1.96
N SER A 272 10.07 -2.42 -1.42
CA SER A 272 8.86 -3.21 -1.17
C SER A 272 8.26 -3.76 -2.46
N CYS A 273 8.34 -3.03 -3.58
CA CYS A 273 7.92 -3.55 -4.89
C CYS A 273 8.80 -4.71 -5.36
N ILE A 274 10.12 -4.62 -5.17
CA ILE A 274 11.05 -5.71 -5.52
C ILE A 274 10.78 -6.94 -4.64
N PHE A 275 10.57 -6.73 -3.34
CA PHE A 275 10.18 -7.82 -2.44
C PHE A 275 8.84 -8.45 -2.85
N PHE A 276 7.84 -7.63 -3.17
CA PHE A 276 6.53 -8.11 -3.61
C PHE A 276 6.59 -8.89 -4.93
N MET A 277 7.48 -8.48 -5.85
CA MET A 277 7.80 -9.25 -7.05
C MET A 277 8.37 -10.63 -6.71
N GLY A 278 9.27 -10.73 -5.71
CA GLY A 278 9.76 -12.01 -5.20
C GLY A 278 8.66 -12.88 -4.59
N VAL A 279 7.72 -12.29 -3.85
CA VAL A 279 6.56 -13.03 -3.30
C VAL A 279 5.66 -13.55 -4.43
N ALA A 280 5.52 -12.81 -5.51
CA ALA A 280 4.69 -13.19 -6.64
C ALA A 280 5.23 -14.39 -7.43
N THR A 281 6.53 -14.71 -7.34
CA THR A 281 7.09 -15.89 -8.03
C THR A 281 6.54 -17.21 -7.46
N GLN A 282 6.12 -17.20 -6.19
CA GLN A 282 5.53 -18.35 -5.50
C GLN A 282 4.01 -18.26 -5.38
N ALA A 283 3.41 -17.20 -5.95
CA ALA A 283 1.97 -17.01 -5.87
C ALA A 283 1.27 -17.77 -7.01
N PRO A 284 0.08 -18.33 -6.75
CA PRO A 284 -0.80 -18.85 -7.80
C PRO A 284 -1.02 -17.81 -8.90
N LEU A 285 -1.10 -18.27 -10.16
CA LEU A 285 -1.30 -17.39 -11.30
C LEU A 285 -2.58 -16.54 -11.15
N LEU A 286 -3.67 -17.13 -10.63
CA LEU A 286 -4.91 -16.39 -10.39
C LEU A 286 -4.73 -15.22 -9.41
N LEU A 287 -3.95 -15.44 -8.36
CA LEU A 287 -3.66 -14.43 -7.36
C LEU A 287 -2.77 -13.31 -7.95
N SER A 288 -1.82 -13.68 -8.80
CA SER A 288 -1.00 -12.72 -9.55
C SER A 288 -1.82 -11.92 -10.57
N ALA A 289 -2.84 -12.50 -11.19
CA ALA A 289 -3.78 -11.79 -12.07
C ALA A 289 -4.68 -10.81 -11.31
N TYR A 290 -5.08 -11.14 -10.07
CA TYR A 290 -5.74 -10.22 -9.16
C TYR A 290 -4.84 -9.03 -8.78
N TRP A 291 -3.61 -9.28 -8.33
CA TRP A 291 -2.67 -8.20 -7.97
C TRP A 291 -2.34 -7.33 -9.19
N THR A 292 -1.98 -8.00 -10.28
CA THR A 292 -2.29 -7.70 -11.68
C THR A 292 -3.17 -6.48 -11.96
N SER A 293 -4.44 -6.83 -12.20
CA SER A 293 -5.57 -5.96 -12.43
C SER A 293 -5.72 -4.88 -11.36
N SER A 294 -5.36 -5.15 -10.10
CA SER A 294 -5.42 -4.14 -9.05
C SER A 294 -4.44 -2.98 -9.19
N GLN A 295 -3.20 -3.28 -9.57
CA GLN A 295 -2.17 -2.26 -9.80
C GLN A 295 -2.52 -1.45 -11.05
N LEU A 296 -3.01 -2.13 -12.09
CA LEU A 296 -3.50 -1.49 -13.30
C LEU A 296 -4.66 -0.53 -13.03
N PHE A 297 -5.67 -0.97 -12.27
CA PHE A 297 -6.78 -0.09 -11.87
C PHE A 297 -6.27 1.16 -11.15
N SER A 298 -5.32 0.99 -10.22
CA SER A 298 -4.77 2.11 -9.45
C SER A 298 -4.03 3.11 -10.35
N LEU A 299 -3.31 2.64 -11.38
CA LEU A 299 -2.66 3.50 -12.38
C LEU A 299 -3.69 4.28 -13.19
N VAL A 300 -4.68 3.59 -13.74
CA VAL A 300 -5.74 4.20 -14.56
C VAL A 300 -6.54 5.20 -13.73
N GLN A 301 -6.92 4.83 -12.51
CA GLN A 301 -7.63 5.70 -11.59
C GLN A 301 -6.81 6.97 -11.31
N ASN A 302 -5.53 6.84 -10.97
CA ASN A 302 -4.68 8.00 -10.69
C ASN A 302 -4.48 8.88 -11.94
N ALA A 303 -4.31 8.29 -13.12
CA ALA A 303 -4.22 9.03 -14.38
C ALA A 303 -5.50 9.83 -14.67
N ILE A 304 -6.67 9.23 -14.47
CA ILE A 304 -7.97 9.91 -14.63
C ILE A 304 -8.14 11.03 -13.59
N LEU A 305 -7.79 10.76 -12.32
CA LEU A 305 -7.87 11.77 -11.25
C LEU A 305 -6.89 12.92 -11.47
N ASP A 306 -5.70 12.65 -12.00
CA ASP A 306 -4.71 13.65 -12.39
C ASP A 306 -5.22 14.51 -13.55
N TRP A 307 -5.90 13.90 -14.52
CA TRP A 307 -6.50 14.59 -15.64
C TRP A 307 -7.68 15.49 -15.21
N LEU A 308 -8.60 14.97 -14.38
CA LEU A 308 -9.77 15.72 -13.91
C LEU A 308 -9.43 16.79 -12.86
N TRP A 309 -8.51 16.48 -11.96
CA TRP A 309 -8.16 17.31 -10.81
C TRP A 309 -6.65 17.35 -10.61
N PRO A 310 -5.90 18.03 -11.49
CA PRO A 310 -4.44 18.09 -11.41
C PRO A 310 -3.99 18.73 -10.10
N TYR A 311 -2.90 18.21 -9.52
CA TYR A 311 -2.26 18.88 -8.40
C TYR A 311 -1.72 20.23 -8.86
N GLN A 312 -2.07 21.29 -8.13
CA GLN A 312 -1.55 22.60 -8.46
C GLN A 312 -0.07 22.65 -8.09
N LYS A 313 0.76 22.95 -9.10
CA LYS A 313 2.18 23.22 -8.90
C LYS A 313 2.39 24.49 -8.07
#